data_AF-A0A511BQB3-F1
#
_entry.id   AF-A0A511BQB3-F1
#
_cell.length_a   1.000
_cell.length_b   1.000
_cell.length_c   1.000
_cell.angle_alpha   90.00
_cell.angle_beta   90.00
_cell.angle_gamma   90.00
#
_symmetry.space_group_name_H-M   'P 1'
#
loop_
_entity.id
_entity.type
_entity.pdbx_description
1 polymer ?
#
loop_
_entity_poly.entity_id
_entity_poly.type
_entity_poly.pdbx_seq_one_letter_code
_entity_poly.pdbx_strand_id
1 'polypeptide(L)'
;MSASPLVPVPVTPPVSSLSRPARSSRLSVRASPDELATWAGTARLLGHETTALWVRSLLKEAALTGHDGMAVGASLRKLRGEFGRIGNNLNQLAHSAHCGDAVRAGDVLDALETTKNRVDVLLKSLRVTRTRRTSRQRKMVEPETGIEARAGVSQPIVTSPTTLH
;
A
#
# COMPACT_ATOMS: atom_id res chain seq x y z
N MET A 1 6.55 53.02 -45.89
CA MET A 1 7.08 51.73 -45.41
C MET A 1 6.61 51.55 -43.96
N SER A 2 5.98 50.41 -43.67
CA SER A 2 5.15 50.13 -42.49
C SER A 2 5.87 50.24 -41.15
N ALA A 3 5.20 50.81 -40.15
CA ALA A 3 5.49 50.56 -38.75
C ALA A 3 4.32 49.74 -38.16
N SER A 4 4.58 48.47 -37.85
CA SER A 4 3.63 47.59 -37.16
C SER A 4 3.62 47.91 -35.66
N PRO A 5 2.45 48.00 -35.00
CA PRO A 5 2.40 48.10 -33.55
C PRO A 5 2.62 46.70 -32.91
N LEU A 6 3.53 46.62 -31.94
CA LEU A 6 3.67 45.44 -31.08
C LEU A 6 2.44 45.32 -30.18
N VAL A 7 1.71 44.21 -30.33
CA VAL A 7 0.67 43.79 -29.38
C VAL A 7 1.35 42.98 -28.26
N PRO A 8 1.12 43.29 -26.97
CA PRO A 8 1.67 42.48 -25.89
C PRO A 8 0.90 41.16 -25.77
N VAL A 9 1.64 40.05 -25.80
CA VAL A 9 1.11 38.69 -25.59
C VAL A 9 0.69 38.53 -24.13
N PRO A 10 -0.51 38.01 -23.82
CA PRO A 10 -0.92 37.76 -22.45
C PRO A 10 -0.08 36.62 -21.86
N VAL A 11 0.66 36.91 -20.79
CA VAL A 11 1.33 35.90 -19.97
C VAL A 11 0.25 35.15 -19.20
N THR A 12 -0.12 33.96 -19.68
CA THR A 12 -0.95 33.03 -18.91
C THR A 12 -0.20 32.61 -17.64
N PRO A 13 -0.74 32.82 -16.43
CA PRO A 13 -0.14 32.29 -15.22
C PRO A 13 -0.21 30.75 -15.24
N PRO A 14 0.80 30.05 -14.68
CA PRO A 14 0.79 28.61 -14.62
C PRO A 14 -0.39 28.12 -13.79
N VAL A 15 -1.13 27.17 -14.38
CA VAL A 15 -2.28 26.46 -13.81
C VAL A 15 -1.95 26.04 -12.38
N SER A 16 -2.73 26.55 -11.42
CA SER A 16 -2.64 26.17 -10.02
C SER A 16 -2.68 24.65 -9.90
N SER A 17 -1.56 24.09 -9.42
CA SER A 17 -1.48 22.69 -9.02
C SER A 17 -2.63 22.41 -8.05
N LEU A 18 -3.48 21.46 -8.41
CA LEU A 18 -4.60 21.00 -7.59
C LEU A 18 -4.11 20.75 -6.17
N SER A 19 -4.47 21.66 -5.26
CA SER A 19 -4.06 21.62 -3.86
C SER A 19 -4.53 20.30 -3.27
N ARG A 20 -3.58 19.42 -2.96
CA ARG A 20 -3.86 18.18 -2.24
C ARG A 20 -4.62 18.57 -0.97
N PRO A 21 -5.76 17.94 -0.64
CA PRO A 21 -6.56 18.34 0.51
C PRO A 21 -5.68 18.44 1.75
N ALA A 22 -5.70 19.61 2.37
CA ALA A 22 -4.89 19.92 3.54
C ALA A 22 -5.29 18.94 4.66
N ARG A 23 -4.29 18.26 5.22
CA ARG A 23 -4.52 17.30 6.31
C ARG A 23 -4.77 18.09 7.59
N SER A 24 -5.95 17.91 8.20
CA SER A 24 -6.39 18.67 9.37
C SER A 24 -6.13 17.98 10.71
N SER A 25 -5.89 16.66 10.72
CA SER A 25 -5.69 15.88 11.95
C SER A 25 -4.25 15.39 12.11
N ARG A 26 -3.78 15.32 13.37
CA ARG A 26 -2.42 14.87 13.73
C ARG A 26 -2.46 13.60 14.58
N LEU A 27 -1.64 12.62 14.20
CA LEU A 27 -1.32 11.46 15.03
C LEU A 27 0.00 11.71 15.75
N SER A 28 0.00 11.57 17.07
CA SER A 28 1.20 11.75 17.92
C SER A 28 1.64 10.41 18.50
N VAL A 29 2.92 10.09 18.35
CA VAL A 29 3.55 8.87 18.87
C VAL A 29 4.73 9.30 19.74
N ARG A 30 4.85 8.72 20.94
CA ARG A 30 6.03 8.92 21.79
C ARG A 30 7.13 7.97 21.32
N ALA A 31 8.34 8.47 21.23
CA ALA A 31 9.51 7.70 20.80
C ALA A 31 10.74 8.22 21.55
N SER A 32 11.68 7.33 21.85
CA SER A 32 13.00 7.70 22.33
C SER A 32 13.81 8.37 21.20
N PRO A 33 14.90 9.09 21.53
CA PRO A 33 15.79 9.65 20.51
C PRO A 33 16.37 8.58 19.57
N ASP A 34 16.72 7.41 20.10
CA ASP A 34 17.29 6.30 19.32
C ASP A 34 16.27 5.69 18.36
N GLU A 35 15.02 5.56 18.80
CA GLU A 35 13.92 5.11 17.94
C GLU A 35 13.70 6.09 16.78
N LEU A 36 13.66 7.40 17.06
CA LEU A 36 13.51 8.43 16.03
C LEU A 36 14.65 8.39 15.01
N ALA A 37 15.90 8.23 15.46
CA ALA A 37 17.06 8.10 14.59
C ALA A 37 16.95 6.85 13.70
N THR A 38 16.57 5.72 14.29
CA THR A 38 16.37 4.45 13.58
C THR A 38 15.28 4.57 12.51
N TRP A 39 14.15 5.19 12.84
CA TRP A 39 13.03 5.39 11.92
C TRP A 39 13.39 6.34 10.78
N ALA A 40 14.09 7.45 11.07
CA ALA A 40 14.57 8.39 10.05
C ALA A 40 15.61 7.75 9.12
N GLY A 41 16.50 6.92 9.65
CA GLY A 41 17.44 6.11 8.86
C GLY A 41 16.70 5.14 7.93
N THR A 42 15.75 4.39 8.47
CA THR A 42 14.95 3.41 7.72
C THR A 42 14.10 4.08 6.64
N ALA A 43 13.45 5.22 6.95
CA ALA A 43 12.67 5.96 5.99
C ALA A 43 13.51 6.40 4.78
N ARG A 44 14.71 6.95 5.03
CA ARG A 44 15.64 7.37 3.97
C ARG A 44 16.16 6.19 3.15
N LEU A 45 16.53 5.09 3.81
CA LEU A 45 16.97 3.86 3.13
C LEU A 45 15.91 3.33 2.16
N LEU A 46 14.63 3.46 2.52
CA LEU A 46 13.49 3.05 1.70
C LEU A 46 13.03 4.13 0.71
N GLY A 47 13.76 5.23 0.57
CA GLY A 47 13.48 6.29 -0.40
C GLY A 47 12.39 7.28 0.01
N HIS A 48 12.01 7.32 1.29
CA HIS A 48 11.06 8.31 1.79
C HIS A 48 11.79 9.57 2.28
N GLU A 49 11.31 10.72 1.85
CA GLU A 49 11.84 12.03 2.25
C GLU A 49 11.71 12.31 3.75
N THR A 50 10.65 11.81 4.39
CA THR A 50 10.40 12.01 5.82
C THR A 50 9.85 10.76 6.48
N THR A 51 10.15 10.60 7.77
CA THR A 51 9.58 9.54 8.62
C THR A 51 8.05 9.55 8.59
N ALA A 52 7.42 10.73 8.55
CA ALA A 52 5.97 10.84 8.49
C ALA A 52 5.37 10.35 7.16
N LEU A 53 6.08 10.51 6.04
CA LEU A 53 5.69 9.93 4.75
C LEU A 53 5.78 8.40 4.78
N TRP A 54 6.87 7.88 5.33
CA TRP A 54 7.09 6.44 5.50
C TRP A 54 6.01 5.81 6.40
N VAL A 55 5.79 6.34 7.60
CA VAL A 55 4.76 5.85 8.54
C VAL A 55 3.37 5.88 7.91
N ARG A 56 3.02 6.95 7.18
CA ARG A 56 1.73 6.99 6.46
C ARG A 56 1.62 5.92 5.38
N SER A 57 2.71 5.63 4.67
CA SER A 57 2.75 4.54 3.69
C SER A 57 2.50 3.19 4.36
N LEU A 58 3.16 2.94 5.50
CA LEU A 58 2.98 1.72 6.30
C LEU A 58 1.54 1.57 6.81
N LEU A 59 0.99 2.60 7.44
CA LEU A 59 -0.39 2.57 7.96
C LEU A 59 -1.41 2.36 6.83
N LYS A 60 -1.19 2.99 5.67
CA LYS A 60 -2.04 2.79 4.50
C LYS A 60 -1.92 1.38 3.94
N GLU A 61 -0.71 0.83 3.85
CA GLU A 61 -0.48 -0.53 3.40
C GLU A 61 -1.13 -1.54 4.34
N ALA A 62 -0.96 -1.38 5.66
CA ALA A 62 -1.60 -2.22 6.66
C ALA A 62 -3.12 -2.17 6.58
N ALA A 63 -3.71 -0.97 6.45
CA ALA A 63 -5.16 -0.81 6.31
C ALA A 63 -5.71 -1.44 5.02
N LEU A 64 -4.96 -1.40 3.91
CA LEU A 64 -5.41 -1.94 2.62
C LEU A 64 -5.21 -3.46 2.50
N THR A 65 -4.19 -3.99 3.16
CA THR A 65 -3.81 -5.42 3.06
C THR A 65 -4.31 -6.25 4.23
N GLY A 66 -4.73 -5.62 5.32
CA GLY A 66 -5.01 -6.29 6.59
C GLY A 66 -3.76 -6.87 7.25
N HIS A 67 -2.57 -6.49 6.80
CA HIS A 67 -1.29 -7.09 7.22
C HIS A 67 -0.53 -6.11 8.11
N ASP A 68 -0.32 -6.49 9.37
CA ASP A 68 0.35 -5.67 10.40
C ASP A 68 1.89 -5.81 10.40
N GLY A 69 2.46 -6.42 9.36
CA GLY A 69 3.91 -6.69 9.24
C GLY A 69 4.38 -7.93 10.02
N MET A 70 3.70 -8.32 11.10
CA MET A 70 4.05 -9.50 11.91
C MET A 70 3.76 -10.81 11.17
N ALA A 71 2.78 -10.80 10.28
CA ALA A 71 2.39 -11.98 9.53
C ALA A 71 3.43 -12.42 8.47
N VAL A 72 4.37 -11.55 8.04
CA VAL A 72 5.51 -11.98 7.19
C VAL A 72 6.49 -12.83 8.00
N GLY A 73 6.88 -12.36 9.19
CA GLY A 73 7.81 -13.08 10.06
C GLY A 73 7.26 -14.43 10.51
N ALA A 74 5.97 -14.50 10.83
CA ALA A 74 5.30 -15.77 11.13
C ALA A 74 5.32 -16.74 9.93
N SER A 75 5.09 -16.24 8.72
CA SER A 75 5.10 -17.05 7.49
C SER A 75 6.51 -17.55 7.14
N LEU A 76 7.55 -16.72 7.32
CA LEU A 76 8.94 -17.13 7.13
C LEU A 76 9.37 -18.21 8.14
N ARG A 77 8.95 -18.10 9.41
CA ARG A 77 9.21 -19.14 10.41
C ARG A 77 8.55 -20.48 10.04
N LYS A 78 7.30 -20.45 9.54
CA LYS A 78 6.62 -21.64 9.03
C LYS A 78 7.37 -22.25 7.85
N LEU A 79 7.76 -21.42 6.88
CA LEU A 79 8.51 -21.87 5.71
C LEU A 79 9.84 -22.53 6.10
N ARG A 80 10.59 -21.94 7.04
CA ARG A 80 11.81 -22.53 7.59
C ARG A 80 11.55 -23.90 8.24
N GLY A 81 10.44 -24.05 8.96
CA GLY A 81 10.04 -25.32 9.55
C GLY A 81 9.73 -26.41 8.51
N GLU A 82 9.01 -26.07 7.43
CA GLU A 82 8.73 -27.02 6.35
C GLU A 82 10.03 -27.43 5.61
N PHE A 83 10.97 -26.50 5.38
CA PHE A 83 12.27 -26.85 4.82
C PHE A 83 13.09 -27.79 5.71
N GLY A 84 13.02 -27.62 7.03
CA GLY A 84 13.64 -28.55 7.98
C GLY A 84 13.06 -29.97 7.85
N ARG A 85 11.74 -30.10 7.62
CA ARG A 85 11.10 -31.40 7.40
C ARG A 85 11.50 -32.02 6.06
N ILE A 86 11.59 -31.22 4.99
CA ILE A 86 12.14 -31.68 3.70
C ILE A 86 13.55 -32.24 3.89
N GLY A 87 14.42 -31.51 4.59
CA GLY A 87 15.78 -31.95 4.87
C GLY A 87 15.83 -33.27 5.65
N ASN A 88 14.99 -33.42 6.67
CA ASN A 88 14.89 -34.67 7.43
C ASN A 88 14.42 -35.84 6.57
N ASN A 89 13.40 -35.65 5.73
CA ASN A 89 12.90 -36.69 4.84
C ASN A 89 13.98 -37.12 3.84
N LEU A 90 14.71 -36.16 3.25
CA LEU A 90 15.83 -36.45 2.35
C LEU A 90 16.96 -37.21 3.06
N ASN A 91 17.25 -36.85 4.32
CA ASN A 91 18.25 -37.55 5.12
C ASN A 91 17.84 -39.01 5.41
N GLN A 92 16.54 -39.25 5.67
CA GLN A 92 16.00 -40.60 5.83
C GLN A 92 16.10 -41.41 4.54
N LEU A 93 15.78 -40.83 3.39
CA LEU A 93 15.93 -41.50 2.08
C LEU A 93 17.40 -41.84 1.79
N ALA A 94 18.32 -40.91 2.04
CA ALA A 94 19.74 -41.13 1.84
C ALA A 94 20.27 -42.27 2.74
N HIS A 95 19.87 -42.27 4.02
CA HIS A 95 20.22 -43.34 4.96
C HIS A 95 19.65 -44.70 4.52
N SER A 96 18.39 -44.73 4.09
CA SER A 96 17.71 -45.95 3.63
C SER A 96 18.41 -46.55 2.40
N ALA A 97 18.72 -45.70 1.42
CA ALA A 97 19.46 -46.09 0.22
C ALA A 97 20.87 -46.59 0.55
N HIS A 98 21.54 -45.97 1.53
CA HIS A 98 22.90 -46.35 1.94
C HIS A 98 22.95 -47.67 2.73
N CYS A 99 21.97 -47.92 3.59
CA CYS A 99 21.90 -49.15 4.39
C CYS A 99 21.31 -50.34 3.63
N GLY A 100 20.93 -50.17 2.35
CA GLY A 100 20.23 -51.20 1.57
C GLY A 100 18.87 -51.59 2.16
N ASP A 101 18.37 -50.79 3.10
CA ASP A 101 17.15 -51.07 3.83
C ASP A 101 15.99 -50.59 2.97
N ALA A 102 15.05 -51.50 2.67
CA ALA A 102 13.80 -51.16 2.03
C ALA A 102 12.89 -50.46 3.05
N VAL A 103 13.38 -49.37 3.66
CA VAL A 103 12.49 -48.39 4.29
C VAL A 103 11.42 -48.10 3.25
N ARG A 104 10.16 -48.00 3.70
CA ARG A 104 9.00 -47.68 2.87
C ARG A 104 9.23 -46.30 2.24
N ALA A 105 10.07 -46.24 1.20
CA ALA A 105 10.48 -45.02 0.54
C ALA A 105 9.25 -44.28 0.02
N GLY A 106 8.18 -45.05 -0.31
CA GLY A 106 6.83 -44.53 -0.52
C GLY A 106 6.34 -43.61 0.60
N ASP A 107 6.36 -44.04 1.86
CA ASP A 107 5.89 -43.24 3.00
C ASP A 107 6.70 -41.93 3.16
N VAL A 108 8.02 -41.98 2.93
CA VAL A 108 8.89 -40.80 3.04
C VAL A 108 8.71 -39.86 1.82
N LEU A 109 8.46 -40.42 0.63
CA LEU A 109 8.13 -39.67 -0.58
C LEU A 109 6.75 -38.99 -0.46
N ASP A 110 5.75 -39.66 0.09
CA ASP A 110 4.42 -39.10 0.37
C ASP A 110 4.50 -37.93 1.38
N ALA A 111 5.33 -38.10 2.42
CA ALA A 111 5.61 -37.05 3.39
C ALA A 111 6.36 -35.86 2.75
N LEU A 112 7.29 -36.12 1.83
CA LEU A 112 8.00 -35.09 1.07
C LEU A 112 7.03 -34.31 0.16
N GLU A 113 6.17 -35.00 -0.57
CA GLU A 113 5.16 -34.38 -1.44
C GLU A 113 4.18 -33.51 -0.63
N THR A 114 3.71 -34.01 0.51
CA THR A 114 2.86 -33.26 1.43
C THR A 114 3.55 -31.98 1.91
N THR A 115 4.83 -32.07 2.26
CA THR A 115 5.62 -30.92 2.74
C THR A 115 5.86 -29.91 1.61
N LYS A 116 6.17 -30.37 0.40
CA LYS A 116 6.28 -29.53 -0.80
C LYS A 116 4.97 -28.79 -1.08
N ASN A 117 3.83 -29.47 -1.02
CA ASN A 117 2.51 -28.85 -1.23
C ASN A 117 2.23 -27.76 -0.18
N ARG A 118 2.61 -27.96 1.09
CA ARG A 118 2.50 -26.93 2.14
C ARG A 118 3.39 -25.72 1.85
N VAL A 119 4.62 -25.94 1.40
CA VAL A 119 5.53 -24.86 0.96
C VAL A 119 4.91 -24.07 -0.20
N ASP A 120 4.36 -24.75 -1.20
CA ASP A 120 3.73 -24.10 -2.35
C ASP A 120 2.51 -23.25 -1.94
N VAL A 121 1.69 -23.74 -1.01
CA VAL A 121 0.55 -22.97 -0.46
C VAL A 121 1.04 -21.73 0.30
N LEU A 122 2.07 -21.87 1.12
CA LEU A 122 2.67 -20.73 1.85
C LEU A 122 3.29 -19.71 0.89
N LEU A 123 3.97 -20.15 -0.16
CA LEU A 123 4.55 -19.24 -1.15
C LEU A 123 3.46 -18.54 -1.98
N LYS A 124 2.38 -19.24 -2.34
CA LYS A 124 1.22 -18.64 -3.03
C LYS A 124 0.53 -17.61 -2.15
N SER A 125 0.32 -17.90 -0.86
CA SER A 125 -0.31 -16.95 0.06
C SER A 125 0.55 -15.68 0.24
N LEU A 126 1.89 -15.80 0.18
CA LEU A 126 2.81 -14.66 0.18
C LEU A 126 2.81 -13.88 -1.15
N ARG A 127 2.62 -14.55 -2.30
CA ARG A 127 2.62 -13.91 -3.63
C ARG A 127 1.33 -13.17 -3.95
N VAL A 128 0.16 -13.68 -3.54
CA VAL A 128 -1.13 -13.00 -3.73
C VAL A 128 -1.13 -11.61 -3.06
N THR A 129 -0.35 -11.45 -1.98
CA THR A 129 -0.12 -10.18 -1.29
C THR A 129 0.66 -9.16 -2.13
N ARG A 130 1.52 -9.62 -3.07
CA ARG A 130 2.35 -8.75 -3.92
C ARG A 130 1.65 -8.37 -5.23
N THR A 131 0.86 -9.26 -5.85
CA THR A 131 0.21 -8.98 -7.15
C THR A 131 -1.02 -8.07 -7.06
N ARG A 132 -1.70 -7.97 -5.91
CA ARG A 132 -2.73 -6.92 -5.69
C ARG A 132 -2.17 -5.49 -5.74
N ARG A 133 -0.84 -5.33 -5.69
CA ARG A 133 -0.14 -4.04 -5.67
C ARG A 133 -0.13 -3.34 -7.04
N THR A 134 -0.45 -4.02 -8.15
CA THR A 134 -0.32 -3.44 -9.51
C THR A 134 -1.60 -3.45 -10.35
N SER A 135 -2.67 -4.16 -9.96
CA SER A 135 -3.83 -4.39 -10.85
C SER A 135 -5.06 -3.50 -10.63
N ARG A 136 -5.07 -2.59 -9.64
CA ARG A 136 -6.14 -1.57 -9.51
C ARG A 136 -5.70 -0.24 -10.13
N GLN A 137 -5.49 -0.23 -11.45
CA GLN A 137 -5.66 1.03 -12.18
C GLN A 137 -7.14 1.44 -12.09
N ARG A 138 -7.33 2.69 -11.69
CA ARG A 138 -8.63 3.35 -11.50
C ARG A 138 -9.44 3.29 -12.80
N LYS A 139 -10.64 2.71 -12.75
CA LYS A 139 -11.71 3.10 -13.68
C LYS A 139 -12.18 4.48 -13.23
N MET A 140 -11.76 5.51 -13.96
CA MET A 140 -12.20 6.88 -13.77
C MET A 140 -13.65 6.94 -14.28
N VAL A 141 -14.60 7.10 -13.37
CA VAL A 141 -15.99 7.43 -13.72
C VAL A 141 -16.00 8.94 -13.90
N GLU A 142 -16.30 9.41 -15.11
CA GLU A 142 -16.52 10.83 -15.38
C GLU A 142 -17.74 11.33 -14.61
N PRO A 143 -17.66 12.50 -13.96
CA PRO A 143 -18.85 13.17 -13.46
C PRO A 143 -19.51 13.94 -14.60
N GLU A 144 -20.72 13.52 -14.99
CA GLU A 144 -21.55 14.33 -15.88
C GLU A 144 -21.91 15.65 -15.20
N THR A 145 -21.44 16.76 -15.78
CA THR A 145 -21.79 18.12 -15.40
C THR A 145 -23.15 18.47 -16.01
N GLY A 146 -24.22 18.36 -15.22
CA GLY A 146 -25.52 18.94 -15.53
C GLY A 146 -25.73 20.23 -14.72
N ILE A 147 -25.32 21.37 -15.27
CA ILE A 147 -25.72 22.70 -14.78
C ILE A 147 -26.97 23.10 -15.59
N GLU A 148 -28.16 22.97 -15.00
CA GLU A 148 -29.33 23.71 -15.50
C GLU A 148 -29.48 25.00 -14.70
N ALA A 149 -29.09 26.10 -15.35
CA ALA A 149 -29.49 27.44 -14.98
C ALA A 149 -30.97 27.63 -15.33
N ARG A 150 -31.79 28.04 -14.37
CA ARG A 150 -33.07 28.70 -14.66
C ARG A 150 -33.24 29.95 -13.80
N ALA A 151 -33.07 31.08 -14.48
CA ALA A 151 -33.47 32.40 -14.01
C ALA A 151 -35.00 32.59 -14.19
N GLY A 152 -35.60 33.42 -13.34
CA GLY A 152 -37.01 33.82 -13.37
C GLY A 152 -37.46 34.30 -11.98
N VAL A 153 -37.04 35.50 -11.53
CA VAL A 153 -37.74 36.79 -11.66
C VAL A 153 -38.86 37.00 -10.62
N SER A 154 -38.55 37.90 -9.65
CA SER A 154 -39.40 38.95 -9.03
C SER A 154 -40.61 38.53 -8.17
N GLN A 155 -40.90 39.11 -7.00
CA GLN A 155 -40.96 40.54 -6.64
C GLN A 155 -40.89 40.77 -5.09
N PRO A 156 -40.82 42.04 -4.62
CA PRO A 156 -40.34 42.47 -3.31
C PRO A 156 -41.49 42.69 -2.30
N ILE A 157 -41.17 43.04 -1.03
CA ILE A 157 -41.85 44.08 -0.21
C ILE A 157 -41.30 44.15 1.23
N VAL A 158 -40.80 45.37 1.55
CA VAL A 158 -41.03 46.18 2.78
C VAL A 158 -40.30 45.84 4.10
N THR A 159 -39.29 46.69 4.37
CA THR A 159 -38.94 47.45 5.61
C THR A 159 -39.69 47.09 6.91
N SER A 160 -39.05 46.88 8.06
CA SER A 160 -38.35 47.90 8.87
C SER A 160 -37.74 47.29 10.16
N PRO A 161 -36.91 48.03 10.92
CA PRO A 161 -35.96 47.52 11.91
C PRO A 161 -36.52 47.50 13.34
N THR A 162 -35.90 46.77 14.26
CA THR A 162 -36.01 47.06 15.70
C THR A 162 -34.69 46.78 16.40
N THR A 163 -34.23 47.83 17.06
CA THR A 163 -33.03 47.97 17.88
C THR A 163 -33.43 47.92 19.36
N LEU A 164 -32.49 47.49 20.20
CA LEU A 164 -32.39 47.64 21.68
C LEU A 164 -33.33 46.80 22.56
N HIS A 165 -32.74 45.91 23.36
CA HIS A 165 -32.19 46.25 24.68
C HIS A 165 -31.06 45.30 25.08
#